data_AF-H0TCL0-F1
#
_entry.id   AF-H0TCL0-F1
#
_cell.length_a   1.000
_cell.length_b   1.000
_cell.length_c   1.000
_cell.angle_alpha   90.00
_cell.angle_beta   90.00
_cell.angle_gamma   90.00
#
_symmetry.space_group_name_H-M   'P 1'
#
loop_
_entity.id
_entity.type
_entity.pdbx_description
1 polymer ?
#
loop_
_entity_poly.entity_id
_entity_poly.type
_entity_poly.pdbx_seq_one_letter_code
_entity_poly.pdbx_strand_id
1 'polypeptide(L)'
;MQVFVRDNDVDQALRILKRKLQREGVFRDMKRRRFYEKPSERAVRERADAVRRKRKLARKQAIREGLLPAPPAKKPAPKRPPRIG
;
A
#
# COMPACT_ATOMS: atom_id res chain seq x y z
N MET A 1 -12.03 11.50 4.50
CA MET A 1 -12.14 10.78 3.21
C MET A 1 -13.62 10.56 2.91
N GLN A 2 -14.10 10.90 1.70
CA GLN A 2 -15.52 10.78 1.33
C GLN A 2 -15.68 9.96 0.04
N VAL A 3 -16.80 9.21 -0.07
CA VAL A 3 -17.20 8.46 -1.26
C VAL A 3 -18.67 8.76 -1.52
N PHE A 4 -18.98 9.13 -2.75
CA PHE A 4 -20.36 9.32 -3.21
C PHE A 4 -20.94 7.97 -3.64
N VAL A 5 -22.17 7.71 -3.22
CA VAL A 5 -22.96 6.56 -3.69
C VAL A 5 -23.77 7.03 -4.89
N ARG A 6 -23.76 6.24 -5.97
CA ARG A 6 -24.57 6.47 -7.16
C ARG A 6 -25.52 5.29 -7.33
N ASP A 7 -26.73 5.56 -7.79
CA ASP A 7 -27.70 4.53 -8.20
C ASP A 7 -28.01 3.49 -7.12
N ASN A 8 -27.98 3.90 -5.83
CA ASN A 8 -28.13 3.03 -4.66
C ASN A 8 -27.11 1.87 -4.57
N ASP A 9 -25.99 1.90 -5.30
CA ASP A 9 -24.95 0.87 -5.25
C ASP A 9 -24.00 1.07 -4.03
N VAL A 10 -24.50 0.68 -2.85
CA VAL A 10 -23.79 0.81 -1.58
C VAL A 10 -22.57 -0.11 -1.50
N ASP A 11 -22.67 -1.33 -2.01
CA ASP A 11 -21.59 -2.32 -1.94
C ASP A 11 -20.36 -1.87 -2.74
N GLN A 12 -20.59 -1.29 -3.92
CA GLN A 12 -19.50 -0.75 -4.71
C GLN A 12 -18.86 0.47 -4.03
N ALA A 13 -19.67 1.35 -3.43
CA ALA A 13 -19.17 2.49 -2.68
C ALA A 13 -18.29 2.04 -1.49
N LEU A 14 -18.71 1.03 -0.73
CA LEU A 14 -17.93 0.44 0.37
C LEU A 14 -16.60 -0.16 -0.14
N ARG A 15 -16.64 -0.83 -1.30
CA ARG A 15 -15.43 -1.39 -1.92
C ARG A 15 -14.45 -0.29 -2.34
N ILE A 16 -14.95 0.82 -2.90
CA ILE A 16 -14.12 1.97 -3.29
C ILE A 16 -13.53 2.64 -2.04
N LEU A 17 -14.34 2.85 -1.01
CA LEU A 17 -13.91 3.41 0.27
C LEU A 17 -12.79 2.57 0.87
N LYS A 18 -12.96 1.26 0.97
CA LYS A 18 -11.93 0.35 1.47
C LYS A 18 -10.61 0.46 0.69
N ARG A 19 -10.68 0.52 -0.64
CA ARG A 19 -9.48 0.68 -1.49
C ARG A 19 -8.79 2.02 -1.26
N LYS A 20 -9.55 3.12 -1.15
CA LYS A 20 -8.99 4.44 -0.87
C LYS A 20 -8.33 4.48 0.52
N LEU A 21 -8.95 3.91 1.56
CA LEU A 21 -8.37 3.83 2.92
C LEU A 21 -7.07 3.01 2.94
N GLN A 22 -7.01 1.93 2.15
CA GLN A 22 -5.81 1.13 2.01
C GLN A 22 -4.67 1.88 1.30
N ARG A 23 -4.99 2.70 0.28
CA ARG A 23 -3.98 3.53 -0.42
C ARG A 23 -3.44 4.64 0.47
N GLU A 24 -4.32 5.32 1.20
CA GLU A 24 -3.94 6.34 2.18
C GLU A 24 -3.16 5.72 3.35
N GLY A 25 -3.26 4.40 3.55
CA GLY A 25 -2.51 3.69 4.57
C GLY A 25 -3.10 3.87 5.97
N VAL A 26 -4.33 4.37 6.08
CA VAL A 26 -5.02 4.63 7.35
C VAL A 26 -5.00 3.40 8.26
N PHE A 27 -5.30 2.22 7.72
CA PHE A 27 -5.24 0.97 8.50
C PHE A 27 -3.84 0.62 9.01
N ARG A 28 -2.80 0.96 8.24
CA ARG A 28 -1.41 0.73 8.65
C ARG A 28 -1.03 1.67 9.78
N ASP A 29 -1.46 2.92 9.69
CA ASP A 29 -1.18 3.93 10.70
C ASP A 29 -1.98 3.66 11.99
N MET A 30 -3.24 3.24 11.86
CA MET A 30 -4.03 2.73 12.99
C MET A 30 -3.32 1.57 13.69
N LYS A 31 -2.78 0.59 12.93
CA LYS A 31 -2.04 -0.54 13.53
C LYS A 31 -0.75 -0.09 14.23
N ARG A 32 -0.04 0.89 13.65
CA ARG A 32 1.20 1.43 14.23
C ARG A 32 0.97 2.24 15.50
N ARG A 33 -0.17 2.93 15.61
CA ARG A 33 -0.51 3.82 16.73
C ARG A 33 -1.37 3.14 17.82
N ARG A 34 -1.57 1.82 17.77
CA ARG A 34 -2.40 1.10 18.78
C ARG A 34 -1.81 1.18 20.19
N PHE A 35 -0.49 1.26 20.29
CA PHE A 35 0.25 1.33 21.54
C PHE A 35 1.18 2.53 21.50
N TYR A 36 1.52 3.05 22.67
CA TYR A 36 2.56 4.06 22.78
C TYR A 36 3.89 3.47 22.31
N GLU A 37 4.54 4.17 21.39
CA GLU A 37 5.88 3.85 20.91
C GLU A 37 6.83 4.88 21.49
N LYS A 38 7.89 4.43 22.17
CA LYS A 38 8.85 5.34 22.78
C LYS A 38 9.53 6.19 21.69
N PRO A 39 9.80 7.49 21.92
CA PRO A 39 10.42 8.36 20.92
C PRO A 39 11.72 7.81 20.31
N SER A 40 12.52 7.12 21.12
CA SER A 40 13.76 6.47 20.67
C SER A 40 13.50 5.34 19.66
N GLU A 41 12.49 4.51 19.91
CA GLU A 41 12.13 3.38 19.04
C GLU A 41 11.54 3.89 17.72
N ARG A 42 10.70 4.93 17.81
CA ARG A 42 10.17 5.64 16.64
C ARG A 42 11.29 6.18 15.76
N ALA A 43 12.30 6.81 16.33
CA ALA A 43 13.44 7.36 15.58
C ALA A 43 14.24 6.26 14.86
N VAL A 44 14.51 5.12 15.54
CA VAL A 44 15.21 3.98 14.94
C VAL A 44 14.42 3.41 13.76
N ARG A 45 13.11 3.23 13.92
CA ARG A 45 12.22 2.73 12.86
C ARG A 45 12.16 3.68 11.67
N GLU A 46 12.04 4.98 11.91
CA GLU A 46 11.99 6.00 10.84
C GLU A 46 13.29 6.04 10.05
N ARG A 47 14.45 5.95 10.72
CA ARG A 47 15.76 5.81 10.07
C ARG A 47 15.85 4.55 9.22
N ALA A 48 15.43 3.40 9.75
CA ALA A 48 15.44 2.13 9.01
C ALA A 48 14.51 2.17 7.78
N ASP A 49 13.31 2.75 7.92
CA ASP A 49 12.36 2.93 6.81
C ASP A 49 12.91 3.89 5.74
N ALA A 50 13.62 4.96 6.13
CA ALA A 50 14.27 5.88 5.19
C ALA A 50 15.38 5.18 4.38
N VAL A 51 16.25 4.41 5.05
CA VAL A 51 17.30 3.61 4.37
C VAL A 51 16.67 2.62 3.39
N ARG A 52 15.61 1.90 3.81
CA ARG A 52 14.89 0.95 2.94
C ARG A 52 14.29 1.65 1.72
N ARG A 53 13.70 2.84 1.88
CA ARG A 53 13.16 3.65 0.78
C ARG A 53 14.26 4.09 -0.19
N LYS A 54 15.39 4.61 0.32
CA LYS A 54 16.54 5.01 -0.51
C LYS A 54 17.07 3.84 -1.35
N ARG A 55 17.29 2.67 -0.74
CA ARG A 55 17.72 1.46 -1.45
C ARG A 55 16.74 1.04 -2.53
N LYS A 56 15.43 1.12 -2.25
CA LYS A 56 14.38 0.80 -3.24
C LYS A 56 14.37 1.77 -4.42
N LEU A 57 14.59 3.07 -4.17
CA LEU A 57 14.67 4.09 -5.21
C LEU A 57 15.89 3.88 -6.10
N ALA A 58 17.07 3.70 -5.49
CA ALA A 58 18.31 3.40 -6.23
C ALA A 58 18.18 2.15 -7.10
N ARG A 59 17.59 1.07 -6.56
CA ARG A 59 17.32 -0.14 -7.35
C ARG A 59 16.40 0.14 -8.55
N LYS A 60 15.35 0.95 -8.36
CA LYS A 60 14.44 1.33 -9.45
C LYS A 60 15.12 2.19 -10.52
N GLN A 61 16.01 3.10 -10.12
CA GLN A 61 16.81 3.92 -11.03
C GLN A 61 17.76 3.05 -11.85
N ALA A 62 18.53 2.17 -11.19
CA ALA A 62 19.45 1.27 -11.88
C ALA A 62 18.74 0.32 -12.88
N ILE A 63 17.52 -0.14 -12.57
CA ILE A 63 16.72 -0.91 -13.53
C ILE A 63 16.29 -0.04 -14.72
N ARG A 64 15.91 1.22 -14.49
CA ARG A 64 15.51 2.16 -15.55
C ARG A 64 16.68 2.50 -16.47
N GLU A 65 17.87 2.64 -15.90
CA GLU A 65 19.12 2.95 -16.59
C GLU A 65 19.78 1.71 -17.22
N GLY A 66 19.16 0.52 -17.10
CA GLY A 66 19.65 -0.72 -17.73
C GLY A 66 20.83 -1.38 -17.02
N LEU A 67 21.31 -0.84 -15.90
CA LEU A 67 22.40 -1.37 -15.09
C LEU A 67 22.02 -2.65 -14.33
N LEU A 68 20.72 -2.92 -14.17
CA LEU A 68 20.20 -4.14 -13.53
C LEU A 68 19.05 -4.74 -14.34
N PRO A 69 18.97 -6.08 -14.48
CA PRO A 69 17.83 -6.72 -15.10
C PRO A 69 16.55 -6.45 -14.31
N ALA A 70 15.48 -6.08 -15.03
CA ALA A 70 14.18 -5.89 -14.43
C ALA A 70 13.70 -7.21 -13.79
N PRO A 71 13.19 -7.19 -12.54
CA PRO A 71 12.62 -8.38 -11.94
C PRO A 71 11.44 -8.88 -12.80
N PRO A 72 11.23 -10.20 -12.90
CA PRO A 72 10.19 -10.77 -13.74
C PRO A 72 8.81 -10.22 -13.34
N ALA A 73 7.99 -9.88 -14.34
CA ALA A 73 6.65 -9.37 -14.11
C ALA A 73 5.81 -10.39 -13.33
N LYS A 74 5.20 -9.97 -12.21
CA LYS A 74 4.25 -10.81 -11.48
C LYS A 74 3.02 -11.02 -12.38
N LYS A 75 2.75 -12.27 -12.77
CA LYS A 75 1.52 -12.65 -13.47
C LYS A 75 0.31 -12.18 -12.63
N PRO A 76 -0.70 -11.54 -13.24
CA PRO A 76 -1.89 -11.13 -12.50
C PRO A 76 -2.55 -12.37 -11.89
N ALA A 77 -2.95 -12.28 -10.62
CA ALA A 77 -3.70 -13.36 -9.98
C ALA A 77 -4.98 -13.64 -10.80
N PRO A 78 -5.39 -14.92 -10.94
CA PRO A 78 -6.61 -15.25 -11.67
C PRO A 78 -7.79 -14.49 -11.05
N LYS A 79 -8.60 -13.84 -11.91
CA LYS A 79 -9.83 -13.17 -11.47
C LYS A 79 -10.72 -14.25 -10.85
N ARG A 80 -11.01 -14.15 -9.55
CA ARG A 80 -11.99 -15.04 -8.91
C ARG A 80 -13.32 -14.87 -9.65
N PRO A 81 -13.99 -15.98 -10.05
CA PRO A 81 -15.32 -15.87 -10.65
C PRO A 81 -16.26 -15.12 -9.70
N PRO A 82 -17.27 -14.42 -10.23
CA PRO A 82 -18.30 -13.82 -9.39
C PRO A 82 -18.87 -14.93 -8.50
N ARG A 83 -18.99 -14.67 -7.20
CA ARG A 83 -19.76 -15.54 -6.31
C ARG A 83 -21.20 -15.41 -6.77
N ILE A 84 -21.66 -16.39 -7.56
CA ILE A 84 -23.07 -16.60 -7.83
C ILE A 84 -23.66 -17.00 -6.47
N GLY A 85 -24.61 -16.18 -5.99
CA GLY A 85 -25.41 -16.47 -4.81
C GLY A 85 -26.43 -17.54 -5.11
#